data_AF-A0A0S8C723-F1
#
_entry.id   AF-A0A0S8C723-F1
#
_cell.length_a   1.000
_cell.length_b   1.000
_cell.length_c   1.000
_cell.angle_alpha   90.00
_cell.angle_beta   90.00
_cell.angle_gamma   90.00
#
_symmetry.space_group_name_H-M   'P 1'
#
loop_
_entity.id
_entity.type
_entity.pdbx_description
1 polymer ?
#
loop_
_entity_poly.entity_id
_entity_poly.type
_entity_poly.pdbx_seq_one_letter_code
_entity_poly.pdbx_strand_id
1 'polypeptide(L)'
;MLQTPCVIENSTLFCPRDGGAMQRFTDKYFPQDIVLVRCPSCHGIWVNRGTFTKYQQFRQKLMPKKKSPQEERLEKSIAPLIVAFNYECERSNEAERRDVQTALNILRTILRLLLRF
;
A
#
# COMPACT_ATOMS: atom_id res chain seq x y z
N MET A 1 9.86 1.32 -4.99
CA MET A 1 10.62 1.96 -3.90
C MET A 1 10.01 3.34 -3.64
N LEU A 2 9.49 3.59 -2.44
CA LEU A 2 9.05 4.94 -2.05
C LEU A 2 10.30 5.75 -1.73
N GLN A 3 10.53 6.84 -2.45
CA GLN A 3 11.68 7.72 -2.23
C GLN A 3 11.63 8.30 -0.81
N THR A 4 12.77 8.36 -0.15
CA THR A 4 12.97 9.09 1.11
C THR A 4 12.45 10.52 0.93
N PRO A 5 11.68 11.08 1.88
CA PRO A 5 11.18 12.44 1.75
C PRO A 5 12.36 13.42 1.62
N CYS A 6 12.50 14.01 0.43
CA CYS A 6 13.45 15.09 0.20
C CYS A 6 12.99 16.30 1.03
N VAL A 7 13.83 16.77 1.96
CA VAL A 7 13.54 17.95 2.75
C VAL A 7 13.68 19.16 1.84
N ILE A 8 12.61 19.94 1.66
CA ILE A 8 12.69 21.22 0.95
C ILE A 8 13.36 22.21 1.90
N GLU A 9 14.70 22.21 1.92
CA GLU A 9 15.50 23.18 2.66
C GLU A 9 15.66 24.46 1.82
N ASN A 10 15.17 25.58 2.38
CA ASN A 10 15.45 26.99 2.07
C ASN A 10 15.94 27.35 0.65
N SER A 11 15.36 26.72 -0.37
CA SER A 11 15.62 26.98 -1.78
C SER A 11 14.39 27.63 -2.39
N THR A 12 14.63 28.67 -3.19
CA THR A 12 13.55 29.32 -3.95
C THR A 12 13.03 28.31 -4.98
N LEU A 13 11.77 27.91 -4.83
CA LEU A 13 11.10 27.04 -5.78
C LEU A 13 10.43 27.88 -6.86
N PHE A 14 10.49 27.42 -8.10
CA PHE A 14 9.86 28.06 -9.23
C PHE A 14 8.64 27.29 -9.70
N CYS A 15 7.59 28.02 -10.04
CA CYS A 15 6.36 27.46 -10.53
C CYS A 15 6.57 26.84 -11.92
N PRO A 16 6.17 25.59 -12.18
CA PRO A 16 6.36 24.96 -13.48
C PRO A 16 5.40 25.47 -14.56
N ARG A 17 4.38 26.26 -14.20
CA ARG A 17 3.43 26.86 -15.15
C ARG A 17 3.91 28.19 -15.73
N ASP A 18 4.52 29.03 -14.90
CA ASP A 18 4.84 30.43 -15.24
C ASP A 18 6.28 30.85 -14.86
N GLY A 19 7.07 29.95 -14.25
CA GLY A 19 8.43 30.24 -13.80
C GLY A 19 8.53 31.20 -12.60
N GLY A 20 7.41 31.63 -12.01
CA GLY A 20 7.40 32.57 -10.89
C GLY A 20 7.96 31.96 -9.60
N ALA A 21 8.64 32.78 -8.79
CA ALA A 21 9.10 32.37 -7.46
C ALA A 21 7.89 32.07 -6.56
N MET A 22 7.87 30.87 -5.98
CA MET A 22 6.79 30.41 -5.12
C MET A 22 7.01 30.84 -3.67
N GLN A 23 5.91 31.06 -2.96
CA GLN A 23 5.90 31.49 -1.56
C GLN A 23 5.32 30.40 -0.67
N ARG A 24 5.81 30.29 0.56
CA ARG A 24 5.23 29.38 1.55
C ARG A 24 3.79 29.79 1.84
N PHE A 25 2.94 28.79 2.03
CA PHE A 25 1.52 28.96 2.28
C PHE A 25 1.07 27.99 3.38
N THR A 26 0.11 28.40 4.19
CA THR A 26 -0.46 27.59 5.28
C THR A 26 -1.98 27.61 5.18
N ASP A 27 -2.61 26.46 5.37
CA ASP A 27 -4.07 26.32 5.30
C ASP A 27 -4.56 25.34 6.37
N LYS A 28 -5.70 25.66 7.00
CA LYS A 28 -6.29 24.87 8.10
C LYS A 28 -6.75 23.47 7.70
N TYR A 29 -6.97 23.23 6.40
CA TYR A 29 -7.37 21.93 5.86
C TYR A 29 -6.17 21.03 5.53
N PHE A 30 -4.95 21.49 5.82
CA PHE A 30 -3.73 20.72 5.68
C PHE A 30 -3.04 20.52 7.05
N PRO A 31 -2.34 19.39 7.25
CA PRO A 31 -1.46 19.21 8.38
C PRO A 31 -0.41 20.33 8.47
N GLN A 32 -0.16 20.83 9.68
CA GLN A 32 0.83 21.89 9.91
C GLN A 32 2.27 21.46 9.62
N ASP A 33 2.55 20.15 9.65
CA ASP A 33 3.87 19.57 9.37
C ASP A 33 4.14 19.37 7.87
N ILE A 34 3.22 19.79 6.99
CA ILE A 34 3.40 19.76 5.54
C ILE A 34 3.71 21.15 5.03
N VAL A 35 4.83 21.27 4.31
CA VAL A 35 5.19 22.50 3.61
C VAL A 35 4.39 22.60 2.32
N LEU A 36 3.55 23.64 2.22
CA LEU A 36 2.88 24.04 0.98
C LEU A 36 3.57 25.27 0.40
N VAL A 37 3.64 25.32 -0.92
CA VAL A 37 4.05 26.52 -1.64
C VAL A 37 3.00 26.90 -2.68
N ARG A 38 2.79 28.20 -2.86
CA ARG A 38 1.81 28.76 -3.79
C ARG A 38 2.51 29.70 -4.76
N CYS A 39 2.14 29.63 -6.03
CA CYS A 39 2.53 30.65 -7.00
C CYS A 39 1.62 31.88 -6.86
N PRO A 40 2.15 33.10 -6.68
CA PRO A 40 1.33 34.31 -6.63
C PRO A 40 0.67 34.65 -7.98
N SER A 41 1.28 34.25 -9.10
CA SER A 41 0.81 34.58 -10.46
C SER A 41 -0.31 33.65 -10.96
N CYS A 42 -0.06 32.34 -11.05
CA CYS A 42 -1.10 31.39 -11.51
C CYS A 42 -1.95 30.78 -10.40
N HIS A 43 -1.66 31.09 -9.13
CA HIS A 43 -2.35 30.56 -7.95
C HIS A 43 -2.26 29.03 -7.75
N GLY A 44 -1.38 28.33 -8.48
CA GLY A 44 -1.12 26.90 -8.26
C GLY A 44 -0.53 26.63 -6.87
N ILE A 45 -1.00 25.56 -6.23
CA ILE A 45 -0.51 25.07 -4.93
C ILE A 45 0.27 23.78 -5.16
N TRP A 46 1.45 23.71 -4.57
CA TRP A 46 2.38 22.60 -4.72
C TRP A 46 2.78 22.05 -3.35
N VAL A 47 2.95 20.74 -3.32
CA VAL A 47 3.31 19.97 -2.12
C VAL A 47 4.35 18.93 -2.50
N ASN A 48 5.27 18.65 -1.59
CA ASN A 48 6.22 17.58 -1.79
C ASN A 48 5.49 16.24 -1.90
N ARG A 49 5.80 15.47 -2.96
CA ARG A 49 5.22 14.14 -3.18
C ARG A 49 5.41 13.21 -1.99
N GLY A 50 6.58 13.24 -1.35
CA GLY A 50 6.89 12.39 -0.19
C GLY A 50 6.05 12.71 1.06
N THR A 51 5.56 13.95 1.19
CA THR A 51 4.66 14.35 2.29
C THR A 51 3.19 14.27 1.91
N PHE A 52 2.85 14.09 0.63
CA PHE A 52 1.46 14.05 0.16
C PHE A 52 0.66 12.90 0.79
N THR A 53 1.28 11.75 1.08
CA THR A 53 0.62 10.63 1.77
C THR A 53 0.10 11.04 3.16
N LYS A 54 0.83 11.89 3.90
CA LYS A 54 0.36 12.43 5.19
C LYS A 54 -0.92 13.25 5.01
N TYR A 55 -0.99 14.08 3.97
CA TYR A 55 -2.20 14.83 3.63
C TYR A 55 -3.37 13.89 3.30
N GLN A 56 -3.16 12.84 2.51
CA GLN A 56 -4.19 11.86 2.20
C GLN A 56 -4.76 11.20 3.46
N GLN A 57 -3.90 10.79 4.39
CA GLN A 57 -4.31 10.20 5.67
C GLN A 57 -5.07 11.21 6.54
N PHE A 58 -4.58 12.45 6.63
CA PHE A 58 -5.27 13.52 7.36
C PHE A 58 -6.67 13.78 6.81
N ARG A 59 -6.80 13.85 5.47
CA ARG A 59 -8.09 14.00 4.79
C ARG A 59 -9.04 12.84 5.05
N GLN A 60 -8.56 11.60 5.06
CA GLN A 60 -9.40 10.44 5.38
C GLN A 60 -9.95 10.47 6.81
N LYS A 61 -9.17 10.99 7.76
CA LYS A 61 -9.63 11.18 9.15
C LYS A 61 -10.71 12.26 9.25
N LEU A 62 -10.56 13.36 8.52
CA LEU A 62 -11.54 14.45 8.50
C LEU A 62 -12.81 14.10 7.69
N MET A 63 -12.66 13.26 6.67
CA MET A 63 -13.73 12.86 5.77
C MET A 63 -13.75 11.34 5.66
N PRO A 64 -14.39 10.64 6.62
CA PRO A 64 -14.53 9.20 6.53
C PRO A 64 -15.27 8.87 5.23
N LYS A 65 -14.62 8.09 4.35
CA LYS A 65 -15.27 7.58 3.14
C LYS A 65 -16.47 6.74 3.58
N LYS A 66 -17.68 7.20 3.28
CA LYS A 66 -18.83 6.29 3.21
C LYS A 66 -18.61 5.41 1.99
N LYS A 67 -18.63 4.09 2.17
CA LYS A 67 -18.67 3.18 1.02
C LYS A 67 -19.88 3.53 0.18
N SER A 68 -19.68 3.67 -1.13
CA SER A 68 -20.82 3.81 -2.02
C SER A 68 -21.64 2.52 -1.98
N PRO A 69 -22.96 2.57 -2.27
CA PRO A 69 -23.78 1.36 -2.36
C PRO A 69 -23.22 0.33 -3.36
N GLN A 70 -22.53 0.80 -4.40
CA GLN A 70 -21.88 -0.03 -5.42
C GLN A 70 -20.65 -0.76 -4.87
N GLU A 71 -19.77 -0.06 -4.14
CA GLU A 71 -18.62 -0.67 -3.48
C GLU A 71 -19.05 -1.69 -2.42
N GLU A 72 -20.07 -1.38 -1.63
CA GLU A 72 -20.60 -2.31 -0.63
C GLU A 72 -21.21 -3.57 -1.29
N ARG A 73 -21.94 -3.40 -2.40
CA ARG A 73 -22.47 -4.53 -3.17
C ARG A 73 -21.35 -5.37 -3.77
N LEU A 74 -20.33 -4.73 -4.33
CA LEU A 74 -19.18 -5.40 -4.95
C LEU A 74 -18.40 -6.21 -3.90
N GLU A 75 -18.14 -5.64 -2.73
CA GLU A 75 -17.50 -6.35 -1.62
C GLU A 75 -18.30 -7.59 -1.19
N LYS A 76 -19.63 -7.45 -1.06
CA LYS A 76 -20.51 -8.58 -0.75
C LYS A 76 -20.47 -9.67 -1.82
N SER A 77 -20.33 -9.30 -3.09
CA SER A 77 -20.20 -10.25 -4.20
C SER A 77 -18.82 -10.93 -4.25
N ILE A 78 -17.74 -10.21 -3.93
CA ILE A 78 -16.37 -10.74 -4.00
C ILE A 78 -16.01 -11.58 -2.77
N ALA A 79 -16.50 -11.22 -1.58
CA ALA A 79 -16.18 -11.92 -0.33
C ALA A 79 -16.31 -13.46 -0.39
N PRO A 80 -17.42 -14.05 -0.88
CA PRO A 80 -17.52 -15.51 -0.96
C PRO A 80 -16.52 -16.13 -1.94
N LEU A 81 -16.14 -15.43 -3.02
CA LEU A 81 -15.14 -15.93 -3.97
C LEU A 81 -13.74 -15.99 -3.33
N ILE A 82 -13.38 -14.98 -2.53
CA ILE A 82 -12.12 -14.98 -1.77
C ILE A 82 -12.09 -16.16 -0.80
N VAL A 83 -13.18 -16.40 -0.08
CA VAL A 83 -13.28 -17.52 0.87
C VAL A 83 -13.12 -18.86 0.16
N ALA A 84 -13.83 -19.07 -0.95
CA ALA A 84 -13.73 -20.30 -1.73
C ALA A 84 -12.30 -20.52 -2.25
N PHE A 85 -11.68 -19.48 -2.81
CA PHE A 85 -10.31 -19.54 -3.32
C PHE A 85 -9.30 -19.87 -2.22
N ASN A 86 -9.41 -19.23 -1.05
CA ASN A 86 -8.52 -19.51 0.07
C ASN A 86 -8.64 -20.96 0.56
N TYR A 87 -9.87 -21.47 0.66
CA TYR A 87 -10.12 -22.87 1.05
C TYR A 87 -9.51 -23.87 0.04
N GLU A 88 -9.65 -23.61 -1.25
CA GLU A 88 -9.04 -24.45 -2.29
C GLU A 88 -7.52 -24.45 -2.21
N CYS A 89 -6.91 -23.28 -1.99
CA CYS A 89 -5.45 -23.13 -1.88
C CYS A 89 -4.91 -23.79 -0.60
N GLU A 90 -5.60 -23.68 0.52
CA GLU A 90 -5.25 -24.40 1.75
C GLU A 90 -5.32 -25.92 1.54
N ARG A 91 -6.37 -26.41 0.88
CA ARG A 91 -6.54 -27.84 0.57
C ARG A 91 -5.45 -28.38 -0.34
N SER A 92 -5.03 -27.63 -1.36
CA SER A 92 -3.91 -28.03 -2.23
C SER A 92 -2.60 -28.08 -1.46
N ASN A 93 -2.32 -27.07 -0.63
CA ASN A 93 -1.11 -27.03 0.21
C ASN A 93 -1.06 -28.20 1.20
N GLU A 94 -2.19 -28.59 1.79
CA GLU A 94 -2.27 -29.76 2.65
C GLU A 94 -2.07 -31.09 1.91
N ALA A 95 -2.55 -31.20 0.66
CA ALA A 95 -2.30 -32.37 -0.17
C ALA A 95 -0.80 -32.50 -0.49
N GLU A 96 -0.15 -31.43 -0.95
CA GLU A 96 1.28 -31.42 -1.24
C GLU A 96 2.12 -31.79 -0.01
N ARG A 97 1.79 -31.25 1.17
CA ARG A 97 2.47 -31.61 2.43
C ARG A 97 2.35 -33.10 2.75
N ARG A 98 1.18 -33.71 2.51
CA ARG A 98 0.96 -35.15 2.72
C ARG A 98 1.77 -35.99 1.75
N ASP A 99 1.87 -35.58 0.49
CA ASP A 99 2.66 -36.29 -0.53
C ASP A 99 4.15 -36.29 -0.17
N VAL A 100 4.69 -35.12 0.21
CA VAL A 100 6.07 -35.01 0.70
C VAL A 100 6.30 -35.88 1.94
N GLN A 101 5.36 -35.86 2.91
CA GLN A 101 5.48 -36.66 4.12
C GLN A 101 5.45 -38.17 3.82
N THR A 102 4.64 -38.58 2.84
CA THR A 102 4.57 -39.98 2.37
C THR A 102 5.89 -40.39 1.75
N ALA A 103 6.46 -39.57 0.87
CA ALA A 103 7.77 -39.82 0.28
C ALA A 103 8.88 -39.95 1.35
N LEU A 104 8.88 -39.08 2.35
CA LEU A 104 9.82 -39.16 3.49
C LEU A 104 9.64 -40.46 4.29
N ASN A 105 8.41 -40.92 4.50
CA ASN A 105 8.13 -42.16 5.21
C ASN A 105 8.61 -43.39 4.42
N ILE A 106 8.41 -43.39 3.09
CA ILE A 106 8.94 -44.42 2.19
C ILE A 106 10.46 -44.45 2.25
N LEU A 107 11.12 -43.30 2.10
CA LEU A 107 12.58 -43.19 2.14
C LEU A 107 13.15 -43.69 3.48
N ARG A 108 12.53 -43.29 4.60
CA ARG A 108 12.89 -43.80 5.94
C ARG A 108 12.76 -45.32 6.03
N THR A 109 11.72 -45.90 5.41
CA THR A 109 11.49 -47.35 5.42
C THR A 109 12.55 -48.08 4.60
N ILE A 110 12.87 -47.59 3.40
CA ILE A 110 13.94 -48.13 2.55
C ILE A 110 15.29 -48.06 3.29
N LEU A 111 15.62 -46.91 3.90
CA LEU A 111 16.86 -46.75 4.65
C LEU A 111 16.96 -47.75 5.82
N ARG A 112 15.86 -47.99 6.55
CA ARG A 112 15.82 -49.01 7.62
C ARG A 112 16.06 -50.43 7.08
N LEU A 113 15.60 -50.75 5.88
CA LEU A 113 15.81 -52.06 5.26
C LEU A 113 17.26 -52.22 4.79
N LEU A 114 17.84 -51.17 4.22
CA LEU A 114 19.22 -51.17 3.72
C LEU A 114 20.27 -51.15 4.83
N LEU A 115 19.98 -50.53 5.99
CA LEU A 115 20.87 -50.49 7.16
C LEU A 115 20.68 -51.67 8.13
N ARG A 116 19.81 -52.62 7.82
CA ARG A 116 19.57 -53.85 8.60
C ARG A 116 20.29 -55.07 8.03
N PHE A 117 21.09 -54.87 6.98
CA PHE A 117 22.16 -55.73 6.48
C PHE A 117 23.50 -55.04 6.73
#